data_AF-K9FUL9-F1
#
_entry.id   AF-K9FUL9-F1
#
_cell.length_a   1.000
_cell.length_b   1.000
_cell.length_c   1.000
_cell.angle_alpha   90.00
_cell.angle_beta   90.00
_cell.angle_gamma   90.00
#
_symmetry.space_group_name_H-M   'P 1'
#
loop_
_entity.id
_entity.type
_entity.pdbx_description
1 polymer ?
#
loop_
_entity_poly.entity_id
_entity_poly.type
_entity_poly.pdbx_seq_one_letter_code
_entity_poly.pdbx_strand_id
1 'polypeptide(L)'
;MGGMNYHIEISFEDGVCWLARVRRFNATSPPLELQNYIIRSEVATLEFLGETKIPAPKVFDFSLDEANPVGVRYILIENCLGDLCPGLMLPESNA
;
A
#
# COMPACT_ATOMS: atom_id res chain seq x y z
N MET A 1 -11.05 16.77 -0.52
CA MET A 1 -11.32 15.54 0.26
C MET A 1 -10.50 14.40 -0.35
N GLY A 2 -9.23 14.28 0.04
CA GLY A 2 -8.34 13.20 -0.38
C GLY A 2 -8.45 12.03 0.60
N GLY A 3 -8.94 10.89 0.15
CA GLY A 3 -9.23 9.74 1.00
C GLY A 3 -9.75 8.57 0.18
N MET A 4 -9.05 8.26 -0.92
CA MET A 4 -9.45 7.21 -1.87
C MET A 4 -8.81 5.86 -1.58
N ASN A 5 -7.84 5.78 -0.68
CA ASN A 5 -7.14 4.54 -0.30
C ASN A 5 -7.14 4.39 1.22
N TYR A 6 -7.40 3.18 1.70
CA TYR A 6 -7.01 2.72 3.01
C TYR A 6 -5.57 2.23 2.94
N HIS A 7 -4.78 2.68 3.91
CA HIS A 7 -3.42 2.22 4.15
C HIS A 7 -3.44 1.48 5.48
N ILE A 8 -3.18 0.18 5.43
CA ILE A 8 -3.20 -0.71 6.60
C ILE A 8 -1.77 -1.24 6.76
N GLU A 9 -1.15 -0.97 7.90
CA GLU A 9 0.13 -1.55 8.24
C GLU A 9 -0.06 -2.96 8.81
N ILE A 10 0.72 -3.91 8.32
CA ILE A 10 0.72 -5.30 8.75
C ILE A 10 2.10 -5.59 9.31
N SER A 11 2.20 -5.75 10.62
CA SER A 11 3.42 -6.19 11.30
C SER A 11 3.38 -7.70 11.50
N PHE A 12 4.44 -8.38 11.07
CA PHE A 12 4.64 -9.79 11.27
C PHE A 12 5.54 -10.04 12.49
N GLU A 13 5.40 -11.21 13.11
CA GLU A 13 6.17 -11.60 14.31
C GLU A 13 7.68 -11.71 14.05
N ASP A 14 8.07 -11.89 12.80
CA ASP A 14 9.47 -11.90 12.33
C ASP A 14 10.09 -10.49 12.21
N GLY A 15 9.33 -9.43 12.54
CA GLY A 15 9.76 -8.04 12.48
C GLY A 15 9.62 -7.40 11.10
N VAL A 16 9.09 -8.12 10.10
CA VAL A 16 8.79 -7.56 8.79
C VAL A 16 7.49 -6.75 8.86
N CYS A 17 7.49 -5.57 8.25
CA CYS A 17 6.29 -4.74 8.16
C CYS A 17 5.89 -4.55 6.69
N TRP A 18 4.62 -4.80 6.37
CA TRP A 18 4.03 -4.57 5.05
C TRP A 18 2.99 -3.46 5.12
N LEU A 19 2.78 -2.79 4.00
CA LEU A 19 1.72 -1.80 3.82
C LEU A 19 0.71 -2.34 2.82
N ALA A 20 -0.49 -2.64 3.30
CA ALA A 20 -1.62 -3.01 2.47
C ALA A 20 -2.37 -1.74 2.03
N ARG A 21 -2.49 -1.57 0.71
CA ARG A 21 -3.20 -0.47 0.08
C ARG A 21 -4.49 -0.98 -0.53
N VAL A 22 -5.62 -0.51 -0.01
CA VAL A 22 -6.95 -0.91 -0.46
C VAL A 22 -7.69 0.32 -0.97
N ARG A 23 -8.14 0.30 -2.22
CA ARG A 23 -8.96 1.38 -2.78
C ARG A 23 -10.35 1.38 -2.12
N ARG A 24 -10.82 2.54 -1.67
CA ARG A 24 -12.22 2.71 -1.26
C ARG A 24 -13.13 2.56 -2.48
N PHE A 25 -14.10 1.65 -2.39
CA PHE A 25 -15.21 1.59 -3.32
C PHE A 25 -16.28 2.61 -2.89
N ASN A 26 -16.47 3.66 -3.69
CA ASN A 26 -17.46 4.70 -3.45
C ASN A 26 -18.37 4.83 -4.68
N ALA A 27 -19.58 5.39 -4.53
CA ALA A 27 -20.53 5.56 -5.65
C ALA A 27 -19.99 6.38 -6.85
N THR A 28 -18.87 7.10 -6.68
CA THR A 28 -18.17 7.84 -7.74
C THR A 28 -16.94 7.10 -8.27
N SER A 29 -16.76 5.82 -7.93
CA SER A 29 -15.63 5.04 -8.40
C SER A 29 -15.70 4.88 -9.92
N PRO A 30 -14.57 5.02 -10.63
CA PRO A 30 -14.53 4.82 -12.07
C PRO A 30 -14.97 3.40 -12.46
N PRO A 31 -15.28 3.14 -13.74
CA PRO A 31 -15.64 1.81 -14.22
C PRO A 31 -14.62 0.74 -13.80
N LEU A 32 -15.08 -0.50 -13.60
CA LEU A 32 -14.28 -1.63 -13.13
C LEU A 32 -12.96 -1.80 -13.91
N GLU A 33 -13.03 -1.73 -15.23
CA GLU A 33 -11.86 -1.80 -16.13
C GLU A 33 -10.81 -0.74 -15.82
N LEU A 34 -11.24 0.50 -15.55
CA LEU A 34 -10.33 1.59 -15.25
C LEU A 34 -9.71 1.43 -13.85
N GLN A 35 -10.47 0.91 -12.88
CA GLN A 35 -9.92 0.59 -11.56
C GLN A 35 -8.84 -0.50 -11.66
N ASN A 36 -9.08 -1.55 -12.44
CA ASN A 36 -8.13 -2.63 -12.68
C ASN A 36 -6.88 -2.11 -13.42
N TYR A 37 -7.07 -1.26 -14.41
CA TYR A 37 -5.96 -0.60 -15.11
C TYR A 37 -5.10 0.24 -14.17
N ILE A 38 -5.72 1.03 -13.28
CA ILE A 38 -4.99 1.83 -12.30
C ILE A 38 -4.11 0.95 -11.41
N ILE A 39 -4.67 -0.12 -10.82
CA ILE A 39 -3.89 -1.02 -9.95
C ILE A 39 -2.75 -1.67 -10.74
N ARG A 40 -3.03 -2.16 -11.96
CA ARG A 40 -1.98 -2.75 -12.83
C ARG A 40 -0.89 -1.74 -13.16
N SER A 41 -1.26 -0.50 -13.49
CA SER A 41 -0.29 0.55 -13.80
C SER A 41 0.58 0.90 -12.59
N GLU A 42 0.01 0.87 -11.38
CA GLU A 42 0.72 1.12 -10.14
C GLU A 42 1.73 0.01 -9.84
N VAL A 43 1.30 -1.26 -9.93
CA VAL A 43 2.18 -2.43 -9.76
C VAL A 43 3.31 -2.40 -10.78
N ALA A 44 3.00 -2.22 -12.07
CA ALA A 44 4.00 -2.17 -13.13
C ALA A 44 5.00 -1.03 -12.93
N THR A 45 4.56 0.13 -12.42
CA THR A 45 5.44 1.25 -12.10
C THR A 45 6.36 0.91 -10.93
N LEU A 46 5.85 0.27 -9.87
CA LEU A 46 6.66 -0.13 -8.71
C LEU A 46 7.67 -1.22 -9.07
N GLU A 47 7.27 -2.21 -9.88
CA GLU A 47 8.17 -3.24 -10.41
C GLU A 47 9.29 -2.60 -11.24
N PHE A 48 8.95 -1.69 -12.15
CA PHE A 48 9.95 -0.96 -12.93
C PHE A 48 10.89 -0.15 -12.05
N LEU A 49 10.37 0.56 -11.03
CA LEU A 49 11.19 1.33 -10.09
C LEU A 49 12.12 0.43 -9.28
N GLY A 50 11.70 -0.80 -8.94
CA GLY A 50 12.53 -1.79 -8.26
C GLY A 50 13.77 -2.22 -9.04
N GLU A 51 13.74 -2.11 -10.38
CA GLU A 51 14.92 -2.36 -11.23
C GLU A 51 15.85 -1.15 -11.33
N THR A 52 15.40 0.02 -10.87
CA THR A 52 16.20 1.25 -10.90
C THR A 52 17.02 1.43 -9.62
N LYS A 53 17.87 2.46 -9.61
CA LYS A 53 18.65 2.86 -8.41
C LYS A 53 17.84 3.66 -7.39
N ILE A 54 16.54 3.87 -7.63
CA ILE A 54 15.69 4.66 -6.75
C ILE A 54 15.17 3.77 -5.63
N PRO A 55 15.27 4.18 -4.35
CA PRO A 55 14.66 3.44 -3.26
C PRO A 55 13.13 3.53 -3.41
N ALA A 56 12.52 2.44 -3.87
CA ALA A 56 11.08 2.31 -4.02
C ALA A 56 10.59 1.07 -3.25
N PRO A 57 9.38 1.09 -2.69
CA PRO A 57 8.81 -0.05 -1.99
C PRO A 57 8.57 -1.20 -2.97
N LYS A 58 9.00 -2.41 -2.59
CA LYS A 58 8.74 -3.62 -3.37
C LYS A 58 7.28 -4.03 -3.28
N VAL A 59 6.72 -4.56 -4.36
CA VAL A 59 5.39 -5.19 -4.34
C VAL A 59 5.55 -6.63 -3.92
N PHE A 60 4.79 -7.07 -2.89
CA PHE A 60 4.78 -8.45 -2.44
C PHE A 60 3.67 -9.26 -3.12
N ASP A 61 2.47 -8.70 -3.17
CA ASP A 61 1.30 -9.33 -3.78
C ASP A 61 0.27 -8.27 -4.15
N PHE A 62 -0.62 -8.58 -5.09
CA PHE A 62 -1.76 -7.74 -5.40
C PHE A 62 -2.92 -8.58 -5.92
N SER A 63 -4.15 -8.15 -5.63
CA SER A 63 -5.35 -8.80 -6.12
C SER A 63 -6.31 -7.79 -6.74
N LEU A 64 -6.75 -8.11 -7.96
CA LEU A 64 -7.71 -7.32 -8.73
C LEU A 64 -9.14 -7.86 -8.60
N ASP A 65 -9.30 -9.06 -8.07
CA ASP A 65 -10.61 -9.69 -7.94
C ASP A 65 -11.17 -9.42 -6.54
N GLU A 66 -12.47 -9.15 -6.48
CA GLU A 66 -13.21 -9.03 -5.21
C GLU A 66 -13.59 -10.42 -4.67
N ALA A 67 -13.48 -11.48 -5.48
CA ALA A 67 -13.65 -12.86 -5.03
C ALA A 67 -12.47 -13.40 -4.19
N ASN A 68 -11.48 -12.54 -3.88
CA ASN A 68 -10.40 -12.91 -2.97
C ASN A 68 -10.92 -13.08 -1.53
N PRO A 69 -10.20 -13.78 -0.64
CA PRO A 69 -10.62 -14.00 0.75
C PRO A 69 -10.85 -12.71 1.56
N VAL A 70 -10.31 -11.58 1.10
CA VAL A 70 -10.42 -10.26 1.72
C VAL A 70 -11.66 -9.51 1.24
N GLY A 71 -12.27 -9.91 0.13
CA GLY A 71 -13.46 -9.28 -0.46
C GLY A 71 -13.19 -7.95 -1.16
N VAL A 72 -11.93 -7.53 -1.28
CA VAL A 72 -11.55 -6.19 -1.78
C VAL A 72 -10.26 -6.23 -2.58
N ARG A 73 -10.10 -5.32 -3.53
CA ARG A 73 -8.85 -5.19 -4.29
C ARG A 73 -7.77 -4.55 -3.44
N TYR A 74 -6.61 -5.18 -3.41
CA TYR A 74 -5.50 -4.76 -2.57
C TYR A 74 -4.17 -4.82 -3.31
N ILE A 75 -3.22 -4.04 -2.83
CA ILE A 75 -1.80 -4.14 -3.16
C ILE A 75 -1.04 -4.24 -1.84
N LEU A 76 -0.26 -5.30 -1.66
CA LEU A 76 0.68 -5.45 -0.56
C LEU A 76 2.03 -4.96 -1.04
N ILE A 77 2.57 -3.96 -0.37
CA ILE A 77 3.89 -3.42 -0.67
C ILE A 77 4.75 -3.43 0.59
N GLU A 78 6.05 -3.35 0.40
CA GLU A 78 7.03 -3.11 1.45
C GLU A 78 6.65 -1.86 2.23
N ASN A 79 6.54 -2.01 3.55
CA ASN A 79 6.48 -0.84 4.40
C ASN A 79 7.89 -0.25 4.42
N CYS A 80 8.11 0.78 3.61
CA CYS A 80 9.19 1.71 3.88
C CYS A 80 8.80 2.44 5.17
N LEU A 81 9.09 1.81 6.32
CA LEU A 81 9.27 2.52 7.57
C LEU A 81 10.33 3.57 7.28
N GLY A 82 9.87 4.73 6.85
CA GLY A 82 10.65 5.92 7.03
C GLY A 82 10.93 5.92 8.51
N ASP A 83 12.19 6.00 8.89
CA ASP A 83 12.52 6.96 9.92
C ASP A 83 11.93 8.29 9.43
N LEU A 84 10.62 8.49 9.68
CA LEU A 84 9.99 9.79 9.77
C LEU A 84 11.01 10.56 10.57
N CYS A 85 11.67 11.52 9.91
CA CYS A 85 12.84 12.24 10.39
C CYS A 85 12.88 12.22 11.93
N PRO A 86 13.94 11.73 12.59
CA PRO A 86 13.95 11.38 14.02
C PRO A 86 13.50 12.47 15.04
N GLY A 87 13.04 13.62 14.59
CA GLY A 87 12.39 14.67 15.38
C GLY A 87 10.86 14.59 15.50
N LEU A 88 10.15 13.54 15.04
CA LEU A 88 8.70 13.40 15.28
C LEU A 88 8.28 12.18 16.14
N MET A 89 9.24 11.45 16.71
CA MET A 89 8.95 10.65 17.90
C MET A 89 8.77 11.64 19.06
N LEU A 90 7.52 11.90 19.43
CA LEU A 90 7.26 12.50 20.74
C LEU A 90 7.89 11.55 21.78
N PRO A 91 8.77 12.04 22.66
CA PRO A 91 9.36 11.19 23.68
C PRO A 91 8.23 10.55 24.46
N GLU A 92 8.28 9.23 24.58
CA GLU A 92 7.40 8.49 25.47
C GLU A 92 7.47 9.17 26.84
N SER A 93 6.34 9.75 27.24
CA SER A 93 6.14 10.37 28.53
C SER A 93 6.16 9.25 29.58
N ASN A 94 7.35 8.94 30.10
CA ASN A 94 7.47 8.30 31.40
C ASN A 94 7.07 9.33 32.46
N ALA A 95 5.84 9.23 32.95
CA ALA A 95 5.39 9.79 34.22
C ALA A 95 4.44 8.79 34.88
#